data_AF-A0A930RG31-F1
#
_entry.id   AF-A0A930RG31-F1
#
_cell.length_a   1.000
_cell.length_b   1.000
_cell.length_c   1.000
_cell.angle_alpha   90.00
_cell.angle_beta   90.00
_cell.angle_gamma   90.00
#
_symmetry.space_group_name_H-M   'P 1'
#
loop_
_entity.id
_entity.type
_entity.pdbx_description
1 polymer ?
#
loop_
_entity_poly.entity_id
_entity_poly.type
_entity_poly.pdbx_seq_one_letter_code
_entity_poly.pdbx_strand_id
1 'polypeptide(L)'
;MRDVWIYIAVMSIVTLAIRLIPPLVLRSEIKSRFVRSFLFYVPYVTLAVMTFPAIVLATRTPLAGGAAFVFALFLAWNGASLFRCAAGASIMVFVVEGLVIGF
;
A
#
# COMPACT_ATOMS: atom_id res chain seq x y z
N MET A 1 -33.76 25.34 -13.87
CA MET A 1 -33.03 25.16 -12.58
C MET A 1 -33.21 23.76 -11.99
N ARG A 2 -34.39 23.13 -12.07
CA ARG A 2 -34.61 21.72 -11.64
C ARG A 2 -33.78 20.70 -12.44
N ASP A 3 -33.54 20.95 -13.72
CA ASP A 3 -32.80 20.06 -14.63
C ASP A 3 -31.34 19.88 -14.21
N VAL A 4 -30.73 20.90 -13.60
CA VAL A 4 -29.36 20.84 -13.08
C VAL A 4 -29.27 19.91 -11.86
N TRP A 5 -30.26 19.98 -10.95
CA TRP A 5 -30.32 19.07 -9.80
C TRP A 5 -30.55 17.62 -10.23
N ILE A 6 -31.40 17.39 -11.23
CA ILE A 6 -31.61 16.05 -11.82
C ILE A 6 -30.33 15.56 -12.49
N TYR A 7 -29.61 16.41 -13.22
CA TYR A 7 -28.35 16.03 -13.87
C TYR A 7 -27.27 15.64 -12.86
N ILE A 8 -27.11 16.43 -11.77
CA ILE A 8 -26.18 16.11 -10.69
C ILE A 8 -26.55 14.79 -10.01
N ALA A 9 -27.84 14.57 -9.75
CA ALA A 9 -28.32 13.32 -9.17
C ALA A 9 -28.00 12.11 -10.08
N VAL A 10 -28.32 12.20 -11.37
CA VAL A 10 -28.03 11.13 -12.35
C VAL A 10 -26.53 10.88 -12.48
N MET A 11 -25.71 11.93 -12.57
CA MET A 11 -24.26 11.80 -12.68
C MET A 11 -23.65 11.14 -11.44
N SER A 12 -24.13 11.47 -10.24
CA SER A 12 -23.67 10.84 -9.00
C SER A 12 -24.03 9.36 -8.93
N ILE A 13 -25.25 8.99 -9.35
CA ILE A 13 -25.73 7.61 -9.38
C ILE A 13 -24.91 6.78 -10.36
N VAL A 14 -24.68 7.28 -11.58
CA VAL A 14 -23.88 6.60 -12.61
C VAL A 14 -22.43 6.43 -12.15
N THR A 15 -21.82 7.47 -11.58
CA THR A 15 -20.42 7.42 -11.11
C THR A 15 -20.25 6.42 -9.98
N LEU A 16 -21.17 6.44 -9.00
CA LEU A 16 -21.14 5.49 -7.88
C LEU A 16 -21.39 4.07 -8.38
N ALA A 17 -22.37 3.85 -9.27
CA ALA A 17 -22.65 2.54 -9.85
C ALA A 17 -21.39 1.96 -10.50
N ILE A 18 -20.73 2.67 -11.41
CA ILE A 18 -19.53 2.17 -12.11
C ILE A 18 -18.37 1.88 -11.14
N ARG A 19 -18.27 2.60 -10.02
CA ARG A 19 -17.19 2.41 -9.03
C ARG A 19 -17.46 1.25 -8.06
N LEU A 20 -18.72 0.99 -7.74
CA LEU A 20 -19.16 -0.03 -6.79
C LEU A 20 -19.45 -1.38 -7.47
N ILE A 21 -19.88 -1.39 -8.73
CA ILE A 21 -20.14 -2.61 -9.51
C ILE A 21 -18.91 -3.53 -9.58
N PRO A 22 -17.69 -3.08 -9.98
CA PRO A 22 -16.53 -3.96 -10.08
C PRO A 22 -16.17 -4.66 -8.76
N PRO A 23 -16.07 -3.98 -7.60
CA PRO A 23 -15.78 -4.66 -6.34
C PRO A 23 -16.95 -5.52 -5.81
N LEU A 24 -18.21 -5.21 -6.14
CA LEU A 24 -19.35 -6.07 -5.80
C LEU A 24 -19.35 -7.38 -6.62
N VAL A 25 -19.07 -7.31 -7.92
CA VAL A 25 -19.01 -8.50 -8.79
C VAL A 25 -17.83 -9.40 -8.39
N LEU A 26 -16.72 -8.83 -7.94
CA LEU A 26 -15.56 -9.59 -7.45
C LEU A 26 -15.82 -10.31 -6.11
N ARG A 27 -16.86 -9.92 -5.36
CA ARG A 27 -17.32 -10.62 -4.15
C ARG A 27 -18.23 -11.81 -4.45
N SER A 28 -18.78 -11.96 -5.67
CA SER A 28 -19.53 -13.16 -6.04
C SER A 28 -18.62 -14.38 -5.94
N GLU A 29 -19.13 -15.46 -5.34
CA GLU A 29 -18.39 -16.67 -5.00
C GLU A 29 -17.66 -17.26 -6.23
N ILE A 30 -16.37 -16.97 -6.33
CA ILE A 30 -15.47 -17.64 -7.25
C ILE A 30 -15.36 -19.09 -6.77
N LYS A 31 -16.12 -19.98 -7.40
CA LYS A 31 -16.26 -21.41 -7.07
C LYS A 31 -14.93 -22.21 -7.14
N SER A 32 -13.85 -21.62 -7.64
CA SER A 32 -12.51 -22.22 -7.77
C SER A 32 -11.49 -21.61 -6.82
N ARG A 33 -10.88 -22.44 -5.96
CA ARG A 33 -9.82 -22.07 -5.01
C ARG A 33 -8.60 -21.42 -5.69
N PHE A 34 -8.28 -21.82 -6.92
CA PHE A 34 -7.09 -21.37 -7.64
C PHE A 34 -7.23 -19.90 -8.10
N VAL A 35 -8.36 -19.53 -8.70
CA VAL A 35 -8.60 -18.18 -9.21
C VAL A 35 -8.73 -17.16 -8.07
N ARG A 36 -9.36 -17.56 -6.95
CA ARG A 36 -9.44 -16.73 -5.75
C ARG A 36 -8.07 -16.45 -5.14
N SER A 37 -7.22 -17.47 -5.05
CA SER A 37 -5.86 -17.32 -4.49
C SER A 37 -5.00 -16.46 -5.40
N PHE A 38 -5.07 -16.66 -6.71
CA PHE A 38 -4.33 -15.85 -7.69
C PHE A 38 -4.72 -14.37 -7.61
N LEU A 39 -6.01 -14.05 -7.61
CA LEU A 39 -6.48 -12.66 -7.60
C LEU A 39 -6.26 -11.95 -6.26
N PHE A 40 -6.16 -12.69 -5.15
CA PHE A 40 -5.77 -12.11 -3.86
C PHE A 40 -4.25 -11.85 -3.78
N TYR A 41 -3.45 -12.70 -4.42
CA TYR A 41 -1.99 -12.62 -4.37
C TYR A 41 -1.42 -11.57 -5.34
N VAL A 42 -1.98 -11.44 -6.55
CA VAL A 42 -1.52 -10.47 -7.57
C VAL A 42 -1.44 -9.03 -7.06
N PRO A 43 -2.51 -8.40 -6.55
CA PRO A 43 -2.45 -7.02 -6.07
C PRO A 43 -1.57 -6.87 -4.83
N TYR A 44 -1.46 -7.89 -3.99
CA TYR A 44 -0.60 -7.85 -2.81
C TYR A 44 0.88 -7.89 -3.19
N VAL A 45 1.25 -8.77 -4.13
CA VAL A 45 2.61 -8.85 -4.67
C VAL A 45 2.97 -7.59 -5.43
N THR A 46 2.07 -7.01 -6.24
CA THR A 46 2.37 -5.76 -6.94
C THR A 46 2.56 -4.59 -5.98
N LEU A 47 1.76 -4.49 -4.92
CA LEU A 47 1.96 -3.49 -3.85
C LEU A 47 3.31 -3.67 -3.13
N ALA A 48 3.70 -4.91 -2.82
CA ALA A 48 5.00 -5.22 -2.23
C ALA A 48 6.16 -4.85 -3.17
N VAL A 49 6.03 -5.16 -4.47
CA VAL A 49 7.03 -4.85 -5.51
C VAL A 49 7.10 -3.36 -5.81
N MET A 50 6.06 -2.57 -5.53
CA MET A 50 6.16 -1.10 -5.63
C MET A 50 6.86 -0.48 -4.40
N THR A 51 6.69 -1.06 -3.22
CA THR A 51 7.19 -0.49 -1.95
C THR A 51 8.61 -0.91 -1.63
N PHE A 52 8.97 -2.18 -1.85
CA PHE A 52 10.31 -2.70 -1.59
C PHE A 52 11.43 -1.95 -2.33
N PRO A 53 11.38 -1.73 -3.67
CA PRO A 53 12.41 -0.96 -4.36
C PRO A 53 12.43 0.50 -3.95
N ALA A 54 11.27 1.11 -3.66
CA ALA A 54 11.22 2.49 -3.20
C ALA A 54 11.99 2.69 -1.88
N ILE A 55 11.89 1.73 -0.94
CA ILE A 55 12.61 1.77 0.34
C ILE A 55 14.13 1.67 0.14
N VAL A 56 14.59 0.80 -0.75
CA VAL A 56 16.03 0.58 -0.99
C VAL A 56 16.65 1.70 -1.83
N LEU A 57 15.89 2.24 -2.81
CA LEU A 57 16.35 3.30 -3.71
C LEU A 57 16.26 4.70 -3.10
N ALA A 58 15.38 4.93 -2.12
CA ALA A 58 15.30 6.20 -1.41
C ALA A 58 16.54 6.46 -0.55
N THR A 59 17.26 5.41 -0.15
CA THR A 59 18.51 5.50 0.63
C THR A 59 19.74 5.55 -0.28
N ARG A 60 20.73 6.38 0.08
CA ARG A 60 22.04 6.47 -0.60
C ARG A 60 22.79 5.15 -0.60
N THR A 61 22.57 4.31 0.42
CA THR A 61 23.13 2.97 0.49
C THR A 61 22.03 1.91 0.57
N PRO A 62 22.07 0.86 -0.27
CA PRO A 62 21.08 -0.22 -0.21
C PRO A 62 21.12 -0.99 1.12
N LEU A 63 22.25 -0.93 1.83
CA LEU A 63 22.42 -1.49 3.18
C LEU A 63 21.53 -0.79 4.22
N ALA A 64 21.39 0.55 4.14
CA ALA A 64 20.56 1.32 5.06
C ALA A 64 19.07 1.03 4.86
N GLY A 65 18.62 0.95 3.60
CA GLY A 65 17.24 0.55 3.27
C GLY A 65 16.91 -0.86 3.77
N GLY A 66 17.84 -1.81 3.62
CA GLY A 66 17.71 -3.16 4.16
C GLY A 66 17.59 -3.21 5.69
N ALA A 67 18.44 -2.48 6.40
CA ALA A 67 18.39 -2.39 7.86
C ALA A 67 17.08 -1.77 8.37
N ALA A 68 16.61 -0.71 7.71
CA ALA A 68 15.34 -0.07 8.03
C ALA A 68 14.13 -0.98 7.75
N PHE A 69 14.17 -1.77 6.68
CA PHE A 69 13.12 -2.75 6.38
C PHE A 69 13.01 -3.83 7.46
N VAL A 70 14.14 -4.41 7.89
CA VAL A 70 14.16 -5.42 8.97
C VAL A 70 13.66 -4.84 10.28
N PHE A 71 14.11 -3.62 10.62
CA PHE A 71 13.65 -2.93 11.84
C PHE A 71 12.15 -2.63 11.80
N ALA A 72 11.63 -2.16 10.66
CA ALA A 72 10.21 -1.93 10.46
C ALA A 72 9.39 -3.23 10.57
N LEU A 73 9.90 -4.34 10.05
CA LEU A 73 9.28 -5.66 10.18
C LEU A 73 9.20 -6.12 11.64
N PHE A 74 10.28 -5.90 12.40
CA PHE A 74 10.33 -6.21 13.82
C PHE A 74 9.32 -5.39 14.63
N LEU A 75 9.22 -4.08 14.37
CA LEU A 75 8.20 -3.23 15.01
C LEU A 75 6.78 -3.64 14.61
N ALA A 76 6.57 -4.01 13.35
CA ALA A 76 5.27 -4.46 12.86
C ALA A 76 4.82 -5.75 13.56
N TRP A 77 5.74 -6.67 13.85
CA TRP A 77 5.43 -7.91 14.58
C TRP A 77 4.93 -7.63 16.01
N ASN A 78 5.41 -6.56 16.64
CA ASN A 78 4.98 -6.15 17.98
C ASN A 78 3.62 -5.41 17.97
N GLY A 79 2.90 -5.38 16.83
CA GLY A 79 1.60 -4.72 16.72
C GLY A 79 1.65 -3.20 16.75
N ALA A 80 2.79 -2.59 16.41
CA ALA A 80 2.93 -1.14 16.37
C ALA A 80 2.03 -0.51 15.28
N SER A 81 1.54 0.71 15.54
CA SER A 81 0.74 1.45 14.57
C SER A 81 1.55 1.83 13.32
N LEU A 82 0.89 1.99 12.17
CA LEU A 82 1.54 2.35 10.90
C LEU A 82 2.46 3.58 11.04
N PHE A 83 2.02 4.58 11.81
CA PHE A 83 2.81 5.77 12.14
C PHE A 83 4.09 5.46 12.92
N ARG A 84 4.05 4.54 13.90
CA ARG A 84 5.23 4.13 14.66
C ARG A 84 6.22 3.35 13.81
N CYS A 85 5.74 2.46 12.93
CA CYS A 85 6.61 1.75 11.99
C CYS A 85 7.26 2.71 10.98
N ALA A 86 6.51 3.66 10.43
CA ALA A 86 7.05 4.65 9.49
C ALA A 86 8.09 5.56 10.17
N ALA A 87 7.77 6.13 11.33
CA ALA A 87 8.70 6.97 12.08
C ALA A 87 9.96 6.19 12.50
N GLY A 88 9.80 4.95 12.98
CA GLY A 88 10.91 4.08 13.36
C GLY A 88 11.82 3.74 12.17
N ALA A 89 11.24 3.44 11.00
CA ALA A 89 11.99 3.19 9.78
C ALA A 89 12.80 4.43 9.35
N SER A 90 12.19 5.62 9.35
CA SER A 90 12.88 6.87 8.99
C SER A 90 14.02 7.22 9.95
N ILE A 91 13.81 7.06 11.26
CA ILE A 91 14.86 7.27 12.27
C ILE A 91 16.00 6.28 12.07
N MET A 92 15.68 5.01 11.80
CA MET A 92 16.70 3.99 11.55
C MET A 92 17.54 4.31 10.31
N VAL A 93 16.91 4.72 9.20
CA VAL A 93 17.63 5.18 8.00
C VAL A 93 18.55 6.34 8.35
N PHE A 94 18.06 7.36 9.06
CA PHE A 94 18.85 8.53 9.43
C PHE A 94 20.06 8.17 10.29
N VAL A 95 19.89 7.30 11.29
CA VAL A 95 20.99 6.83 12.14
C VAL A 95 22.00 6.02 11.34
N VAL A 96 21.55 5.10 10.48
CA VAL A 96 22.45 4.25 9.69
C VAL A 96 23.20 5.05 8.63
N GLU A 97 22.53 5.93 7.88
CA GLU A 97 23.20 6.78 6.90
C GLU A 97 24.13 7.80 7.55
N GLY A 98 23.73 8.38 8.69
CA GLY A 98 24.58 9.28 9.47
C GLY A 98 25.85 8.61 9.97
N LEU A 99 25.77 7.33 10.36
CA LEU A 99 26.92 6.56 10.86
C LEU A 99 27.80 6.01 9.72
N VAL A 100 27.20 5.56 8.61
CA VAL A 100 27.93 4.94 7.49
C VAL A 100 28.55 5.96 6.55
N ILE A 101 27.87 7.09 6.30
CA ILE A 101 28.31 8.07 5.31
C ILE A 101 29.02 9.25 5.97
N GLY A 102 28.81 9.49 7.27
CA GLY A 102 29.50 10.55 8.01
C GLY A 102 29.26 11.93 7.39
N PHE A 103 28.04 12.44 7.51
CA PHE A 103 27.56 13.72 6.95
C PHE A 103 27.80 13.88 5.43
#